data_AF-A0A2S3X514-F1
#
_entry.id   AF-A0A2S3X514-F1
#
_cell.length_a   1.000
_cell.length_b   1.000
_cell.length_c   1.000
_cell.angle_alpha   90.00
_cell.angle_beta   90.00
_cell.angle_gamma   90.00
#
_symmetry.space_group_name_H-M   'P 1'
#
loop_
_entity.id
_entity.type
_entity.pdbx_description
1 polymer ?
#
loop_
_entity_poly.entity_id
_entity_poly.type
_entity_poly.pdbx_seq_one_letter_code
_entity_poly.pdbx_strand_id
1 'polypeptide(L)'
;MAITAVIFDAFGTTLRITSPSHPYRQLLREGAKLGRRPTSGDAHKLLTLDAGIREAADLLSIQIAATRMAEIESELQREIESIEVFQDALDAITLLREHGIATTVCSNLAALWAGGKETPARSQCLRVQLRARSHQA
;
A
#
# COMPACT_ATOMS: atom_id res chain seq x y z
N MET A 1 -22.84 9.63 -22.81
CA MET A 1 -21.64 8.78 -22.66
C MET A 1 -21.95 7.72 -21.62
N ALA A 2 -21.66 6.45 -21.90
CA ALA A 2 -21.79 5.37 -20.91
C ALA A 2 -20.43 5.14 -20.24
N ILE A 3 -20.42 5.00 -18.91
CA ILE A 3 -19.22 4.58 -18.17
C ILE A 3 -19.02 3.09 -18.46
N THR A 4 -17.83 2.72 -18.95
CA THR A 4 -17.50 1.33 -19.31
C THR A 4 -16.52 0.67 -18.34
N ALA A 5 -15.83 1.47 -17.53
CA ALA A 5 -14.88 0.98 -16.53
C ALA A 5 -14.77 1.92 -15.31
N VAL A 6 -14.40 1.34 -14.17
CA VAL A 6 -14.07 2.04 -12.92
C VAL A 6 -12.74 1.51 -12.38
N ILE A 7 -11.84 2.42 -12.04
CA ILE A 7 -10.55 2.11 -11.40
C ILE A 7 -10.64 2.60 -9.95
N PHE A 8 -10.48 1.69 -9.01
CA PHE A 8 -10.46 2.00 -7.59
C PHE A 8 -9.03 2.22 -7.12
N ASP A 9 -8.84 3.18 -6.22
CA ASP A 9 -7.65 3.18 -5.37
C ASP A 9 -7.70 2.01 -4.36
N ALA A 10 -6.55 1.66 -3.77
CA ALA A 10 -6.45 0.62 -2.76
C ALA A 10 -6.73 1.16 -1.34
N PHE A 11 -5.77 1.87 -0.75
CA PHE A 11 -5.76 2.19 0.68
C PHE A 11 -6.62 3.41 1.01
N GLY A 12 -7.60 3.23 1.91
CA GLY A 12 -8.59 4.25 2.22
C GLY A 12 -9.76 4.27 1.23
N THR A 13 -9.75 3.38 0.23
CA THR A 13 -10.82 3.25 -0.77
C THR A 13 -11.42 1.85 -0.77
N THR A 14 -10.62 0.81 -1.04
CA THR A 14 -11.07 -0.60 -1.04
C THR A 14 -10.51 -1.38 0.14
N LEU A 15 -9.38 -0.94 0.70
CA LEU A 15 -8.69 -1.53 1.83
C LEU A 15 -8.58 -0.53 2.99
N ARG A 16 -8.72 -1.02 4.23
CA ARG A 16 -8.45 -0.27 5.45
C ARG A 16 -7.30 -0.92 6.20
N ILE A 17 -6.46 -0.10 6.82
CA ILE A 17 -5.46 -0.54 7.78
C ILE A 17 -6.08 -0.38 9.16
N THR A 18 -6.33 -1.47 9.87
CA THR A 18 -7.06 -1.42 11.16
C THR A 18 -6.17 -1.10 12.36
N SER A 19 -4.85 -1.34 12.25
CA SER A 19 -3.86 -1.04 13.28
C SER A 19 -2.71 -0.19 12.73
N PRO A 20 -2.93 1.11 12.47
CA PRO A 20 -1.93 1.97 11.84
C PRO A 20 -0.81 2.34 12.81
N SER A 21 0.42 1.97 12.45
CA SER A 21 1.67 2.35 13.13
C SER A 21 2.45 3.44 12.37
N HIS A 22 2.17 3.64 11.09
CA HIS A 22 2.79 4.61 10.18
C HIS A 22 4.33 4.55 10.07
N PRO A 23 4.94 3.41 9.69
CA PRO A 23 6.39 3.18 9.68
C PRO A 23 7.18 4.21 8.87
N TYR A 24 6.72 4.55 7.67
CA TYR A 24 7.37 5.56 6.82
C TYR A 24 7.38 6.95 7.47
N ARG A 25 6.33 7.30 8.23
CA ARG A 25 6.29 8.55 8.99
C ARG A 25 7.25 8.52 10.17
N GLN A 26 7.41 7.35 10.81
CA GLN A 26 8.41 7.18 11.86
C GLN A 26 9.83 7.32 11.32
N LEU A 27 10.13 6.74 10.16
CA LEU A 27 11.40 6.93 9.48
C LEU A 27 11.71 8.41 9.23
N LEU A 28 10.75 9.18 8.70
CA LEU A 28 10.91 10.62 8.50
C LEU A 28 11.14 11.37 9.81
N ARG A 29 10.49 10.96 10.91
CA ARG A 29 10.71 11.54 12.24
C ARG A 29 12.11 11.25 12.76
N GLU A 30 12.65 10.06 12.54
CA GLU A 30 14.03 9.75 12.91
C GLU A 30 15.02 10.61 12.10
N GLY A 31 14.79 10.77 10.80
CA GLY A 31 15.56 11.73 9.99
C GLY A 31 15.52 13.14 10.57
N ALA A 32 14.34 13.61 10.97
CA ALA A 32 14.17 14.94 11.57
C ALA A 32 14.93 15.11 12.89
N LYS A 33 14.96 14.09 13.75
CA LYS A 33 15.76 14.10 14.99
C LYS A 33 17.26 14.22 14.72
N LEU A 34 17.72 13.74 13.57
CA LEU A 34 19.11 13.80 13.12
C LEU A 34 19.44 15.08 12.32
N GLY A 35 18.55 16.06 12.33
CA GLY A 35 18.76 17.37 11.69
C GLY A 35 18.36 17.43 10.22
N ARG A 36 17.84 16.33 9.65
CA ARG A 36 17.27 16.36 8.30
C ARG A 36 15.96 17.16 8.30
N ARG A 37 15.82 18.14 7.41
CA ARG A 37 14.53 18.84 7.22
C ARG A 37 13.64 18.04 6.26
N PRO A 38 12.39 17.70 6.62
CA PRO A 38 11.43 17.13 5.69
C PRO A 38 11.24 18.04 4.49
N THR A 39 11.16 17.45 3.29
CA THR A 39 10.89 18.20 2.06
C THR A 39 9.53 17.81 1.48
N SER A 40 8.91 18.71 0.72
CA SER A 40 7.64 18.42 0.03
C SER A 40 7.75 17.25 -0.95
N GLY A 41 8.96 16.95 -1.46
CA GLY A 41 9.22 15.81 -2.35
C GLY A 41 9.35 14.46 -1.64
N ASP A 42 9.48 14.43 -0.31
CA ASP A 42 9.71 13.17 0.42
C ASP A 42 8.52 12.23 0.30
N ALA A 43 7.31 12.76 0.45
CA ALA A 43 6.09 11.99 0.29
C ALA A 43 5.99 11.40 -1.13
N HIS A 44 6.29 12.19 -2.16
CA HIS A 44 6.26 11.70 -3.54
C HIS A 44 7.26 10.57 -3.74
N LYS A 45 8.52 10.74 -3.31
CA LYS A 45 9.56 9.71 -3.41
C LYS A 45 9.15 8.40 -2.74
N LEU A 46 8.62 8.48 -1.52
CA LEU A 46 8.17 7.31 -0.77
C LEU A 46 6.96 6.62 -1.42
N LEU A 47 6.04 7.40 -1.99
CA LEU A 47 4.85 6.88 -2.67
C LEU A 47 5.14 6.33 -4.07
N THR A 48 6.31 6.59 -4.64
CA THR A 48 6.72 6.05 -5.95
C THR A 48 7.83 5.00 -5.86
N LEU A 49 8.28 4.67 -4.64
CA LEU A 49 9.36 3.75 -4.41
C LEU A 49 8.86 2.30 -4.46
N ASP A 50 9.40 1.53 -5.40
CA ASP A 50 9.19 0.08 -5.48
C ASP A 50 10.26 -0.66 -4.64
N ALA A 51 10.31 -0.36 -3.33
CA ALA A 51 11.27 -0.93 -2.40
C ALA A 51 10.78 -0.87 -0.94
N GLY A 52 11.50 -1.54 -0.04
CA GLY A 52 11.21 -1.59 1.39
C GLY A 52 11.63 -0.34 2.16
N ILE A 53 11.40 -0.37 3.48
CA ILE A 53 11.65 0.77 4.36
C ILE A 53 13.14 1.05 4.59
N ARG A 54 14.02 0.07 4.38
CA ARG A 54 15.48 0.25 4.42
C ARG A 54 15.96 1.04 3.21
N GLU A 55 15.52 0.62 2.03
CA GLU A 55 15.83 1.30 0.77
C GLU A 55 15.24 2.72 0.75
N ALA A 56 14.08 2.91 1.39
CA ALA A 56 13.52 4.24 1.61
C ALA A 56 14.41 5.12 2.50
N ALA A 57 15.01 4.55 3.55
CA ALA A 57 15.95 5.25 4.41
C ALA A 57 17.21 5.67 3.63
N ASP A 58 17.75 4.76 2.81
CA ASP A 58 18.90 5.02 1.95
C ASP A 58 18.60 6.12 0.93
N LEU A 59 17.45 6.04 0.25
CA LEU A 59 16.98 7.04 -0.72
C LEU A 59 16.86 8.44 -0.12
N LEU A 60 16.46 8.53 1.15
CA LEU A 60 16.30 9.78 1.88
C LEU A 60 17.55 10.17 2.68
N SER A 61 18.62 9.38 2.59
CA SER A 61 19.88 9.54 3.35
C SER A 61 19.64 9.65 4.86
N ILE A 62 18.71 8.83 5.38
CA ILE A 62 18.37 8.74 6.80
C ILE A 62 19.13 7.55 7.40
N GLN A 63 20.00 7.82 8.37
CA GLN A 63 20.83 6.80 9.02
C GLN A 63 20.36 6.62 10.45
N ILE A 64 19.79 5.45 10.77
CA ILE A 64 19.27 5.14 12.13
C ILE A 64 19.94 3.87 12.68
N ALA A 65 19.90 3.72 14.00
CA ALA A 65 20.40 2.51 14.65
C ALA A 65 19.70 1.25 14.11
N ALA A 66 20.46 0.17 13.92
CA ALA A 66 19.93 -1.08 13.36
C ALA A 66 18.76 -1.66 14.17
N THR A 67 18.81 -1.52 15.50
CA THR A 67 17.72 -1.91 16.41
C THR A 67 16.44 -1.13 16.10
N ARG A 68 16.56 0.19 15.91
CA ARG A 68 15.41 1.05 15.60
C ARG A 68 14.83 0.75 14.22
N MET A 69 15.67 0.43 13.23
CA MET A 69 15.20 -0.01 11.91
C MET A 69 14.39 -1.31 12.02
N ALA A 70 14.88 -2.29 12.77
CA ALA A 70 14.19 -3.57 12.97
C ALA A 70 12.82 -3.39 13.68
N GLU A 71 12.72 -2.46 14.64
CA GLU A 71 11.44 -2.10 15.27
C GLU A 71 10.45 -1.55 14.24
N ILE A 72 10.88 -0.58 13.42
CA ILE A 72 10.04 0.05 12.39
C ILE A 72 9.59 -0.98 11.33
N GLU A 73 10.45 -1.91 10.92
CA GLU A 73 10.08 -3.02 10.03
C GLU A 73 9.06 -3.97 10.65
N SER A 74 9.24 -4.31 11.93
CA SER A 74 8.30 -5.16 12.66
C SER A 74 6.92 -4.49 12.79
N GLU A 75 6.89 -3.18 12.99
CA GLU A 75 5.66 -2.38 12.99
C GLU A 75 5.00 -2.35 11.62
N LEU A 76 5.78 -2.20 10.54
CA LEU A 76 5.27 -2.28 9.17
C LEU A 76 4.63 -3.63 8.88
N GLN A 77 5.27 -4.72 9.31
CA GLN A 77 4.72 -6.06 9.14
C GLN A 77 3.37 -6.23 9.86
N ARG A 78 3.27 -5.77 11.12
CA ARG A 78 1.99 -5.77 11.86
C ARG A 78 0.93 -4.91 11.19
N GLU A 79 1.31 -3.76 10.62
CA GLU A 79 0.38 -2.89 9.91
C GLU A 79 -0.19 -3.59 8.66
N ILE A 80 0.68 -4.26 7.88
CA ILE A 80 0.28 -5.05 6.71
C ILE A 80 -0.66 -6.20 7.11
N GLU A 81 -0.37 -6.90 8.20
CA GLU A 81 -1.21 -7.97 8.74
C GLU A 81 -2.58 -7.49 9.20
N SER A 82 -2.72 -6.20 9.53
CA SER A 82 -3.97 -5.58 9.97
C SER A 82 -4.88 -5.10 8.81
N ILE A 83 -4.47 -5.31 7.55
CA ILE A 83 -5.23 -4.85 6.39
C ILE A 83 -6.52 -5.67 6.22
N GLU A 84 -7.63 -4.97 6.11
CA GLU A 84 -8.95 -5.54 5.85
C GLU A 84 -9.62 -4.87 4.64
N VAL A 85 -10.59 -5.54 4.03
CA VAL A 85 -11.37 -4.99 2.91
C VAL A 85 -12.57 -4.21 3.45
N PHE A 86 -12.88 -3.07 2.83
CA PHE A 86 -14.14 -2.37 3.04
C PHE A 86 -15.31 -3.18 2.47
N GLN A 87 -16.31 -3.56 3.29
CA GLN A 87 -17.44 -4.35 2.82
C GLN A 87 -18.25 -3.63 1.74
N ASP A 88 -18.47 -2.33 1.90
CA ASP A 88 -19.11 -1.45 0.93
C ASP A 88 -18.33 -1.35 -0.39
N ALA A 89 -17.00 -1.49 -0.36
CA ALA A 89 -16.21 -1.58 -1.57
C ALA A 89 -16.46 -2.90 -2.33
N LEU A 90 -16.63 -4.03 -1.63
CA LEU A 90 -17.02 -5.30 -2.27
C LEU A 90 -18.40 -5.21 -2.90
N ASP A 91 -19.36 -4.61 -2.18
CA ASP A 91 -20.73 -4.45 -2.65
C ASP A 91 -20.78 -3.56 -3.91
N ALA A 92 -20.05 -2.43 -3.89
CA ALA A 92 -19.95 -1.53 -5.04
C ALA A 92 -19.28 -2.19 -6.26
N ILE A 93 -18.18 -2.93 -6.06
CA ILE A 93 -17.48 -3.64 -7.14
C ILE A 93 -18.38 -4.72 -7.76
N THR A 94 -19.16 -5.41 -6.94
CA THR A 94 -20.11 -6.43 -7.38
C THR A 94 -21.20 -5.80 -8.23
N LEU A 95 -21.83 -4.74 -7.74
CA LEU A 95 -22.88 -4.02 -8.46
C LEU A 95 -22.42 -3.50 -9.83
N LEU A 96 -21.21 -2.95 -9.90
CA LEU A 96 -20.63 -2.48 -11.17
C LEU A 96 -20.45 -3.63 -12.17
N ARG A 97 -19.94 -4.78 -11.70
CA ARG A 97 -19.72 -5.96 -12.55
C ARG A 97 -21.03 -6.54 -13.07
N GLU A 98 -22.08 -6.58 -12.23
CA GLU A 98 -23.42 -7.01 -12.64
C GLU A 98 -24.01 -6.15 -13.76
N HIS A 99 -23.62 -4.87 -13.81
CA HIS A 99 -24.01 -3.93 -14.88
C HIS A 99 -23.04 -3.94 -16.08
N GLY A 100 -22.12 -4.91 -16.16
CA GLY A 100 -21.17 -5.04 -17.27
C GLY A 100 -20.06 -3.99 -17.27
N ILE A 101 -19.85 -3.28 -16.16
CA ILE A 101 -18.79 -2.28 -16.02
C ILE A 101 -17.50 -2.97 -15.57
N ALA A 102 -16.41 -2.77 -16.30
CA ALA A 102 -15.11 -3.33 -15.93
C ALA A 102 -14.56 -2.68 -14.66
N THR A 103 -14.05 -3.46 -13.72
CA THR A 103 -13.48 -2.95 -12.45
C THR A 103 -12.07 -3.46 -12.19
N THR A 104 -11.19 -2.58 -11.71
CA THR A 104 -9.82 -2.91 -11.27
C THR A 104 -9.39 -2.02 -10.11
N VAL A 105 -8.33 -2.41 -9.42
CA VAL A 105 -7.68 -1.61 -8.36
C VAL A 105 -6.33 -1.10 -8.89
N CYS A 106 -5.97 0.12 -8.53
CA CYS A 106 -4.68 0.73 -8.75
C CYS A 106 -4.10 1.13 -7.39
N SER A 107 -2.84 0.83 -7.15
CA SER A 107 -2.16 1.17 -5.90
C SER A 107 -0.75 1.59 -6.20
N ASN A 108 -0.22 2.48 -5.38
CA ASN A 108 1.17 2.89 -5.41
C ASN A 108 2.12 1.84 -4.80
N LEU A 109 1.60 0.72 -4.28
CA LEU A 109 2.41 -0.33 -3.67
C LEU A 109 3.10 -1.24 -4.68
N ALA A 110 4.33 -1.61 -4.33
CA ALA A 110 5.15 -2.66 -4.93
C ALA A 110 4.36 -3.93 -5.26
N ALA A 111 4.67 -4.55 -6.41
CA ALA A 111 3.91 -5.66 -7.00
C ALA A 111 3.83 -6.98 -6.19
N LEU A 112 4.46 -7.10 -5.02
CA LEU A 112 4.68 -8.38 -4.36
C LEU A 112 4.08 -8.46 -2.96
N TRP A 113 2.75 -8.55 -2.88
CA TRP A 113 2.07 -9.09 -1.68
C TRP A 113 0.90 -10.04 -2.00
N ALA A 114 0.49 -10.15 -3.27
CA ALA A 114 -0.36 -11.25 -3.73
C ALA A 114 0.55 -12.44 -4.04
N GLY A 115 0.62 -13.41 -3.14
CA GLY A 115 1.55 -14.55 -3.23
C GLY A 115 1.69 -15.14 -4.64
N GLY A 116 2.92 -15.17 -5.13
CA GLY A 116 3.33 -16.02 -6.25
C GLY A 116 3.49 -15.31 -7.60
N LYS A 117 4.78 -15.15 -7.95
CA LYS A 117 5.39 -14.92 -9.28
C LYS A 117 5.53 -13.46 -9.73
N GLU A 118 6.81 -13.09 -9.83
CA GLU A 118 7.35 -11.91 -10.48
C GLU A 118 6.57 -11.54 -11.74
N THR A 119 6.06 -10.31 -11.78
CA THR A 119 5.57 -9.69 -13.00
C THR A 119 6.47 -8.48 -13.28
N PRO A 120 7.06 -8.33 -14.46
CA PRO A 120 8.03 -7.26 -14.70
C PRO A 120 7.34 -5.91 -14.66
N ALA A 121 7.95 -4.99 -13.93
CA ALA A 121 7.53 -3.62 -13.76
C ALA A 121 7.44 -2.89 -15.10
N ARG A 122 6.21 -2.60 -15.54
CA ARG A 122 5.85 -1.43 -16.35
C ARG A 122 4.33 -1.25 -16.25
N SER A 123 3.94 -0.21 -15.52
CA SER A 123 2.54 0.18 -15.24
C SER A 123 1.77 -0.82 -14.37
N GLN A 124 2.06 -0.84 -13.06
CA GLN A 124 1.38 -1.71 -12.09
C GLN A 124 -0.08 -1.26 -11.84
N CYS A 125 -0.96 -1.59 -12.77
CA CYS A 125 -2.37 -1.79 -12.46
C CYS A 125 -2.49 -3.24 -11.94
N LEU A 126 -2.30 -3.41 -10.63
CA LEU A 126 -2.37 -4.74 -10.01
C LEU A 126 -3.81 -5.24 -10.11
N ARG A 127 -4.02 -6.34 -10.82
CA ARG A 127 -5.33 -7.01 -10.87
C ARG A 127 -5.56 -7.72 -9.54
N VAL A 128 -5.90 -6.98 -8.48
CA VAL A 128 -6.29 -7.56 -7.19
C VAL A 128 -7.63 -8.27 -7.41
N GLN A 129 -7.57 -9.60 -7.55
CA GLN A 129 -8.77 -10.41 -7.40
C GLN A 129 -9.12 -10.41 -5.91
N LEU A 130 -10.00 -9.49 -5.50
CA LEU A 130 -10.69 -9.57 -4.22
C LEU A 130 -11.53 -10.85 -4.23
N ARG A 131 -10.93 -11.97 -3.80
CA ARG A 131 -11.69 -13.17 -3.44
C ARG A 131 -12.19 -12.96 -2.03
N ALA A 132 -13.49 -12.69 -1.88
CA ALA A 132 -14.15 -12.86 -0.60
C ALA A 132 -13.88 -14.30 -0.14
N ARG A 133 -13.20 -14.47 1.01
CA ARG A 133 -13.18 -15.77 1.68
C ARG A 133 -14.61 -16.00 2.16
N SER A 134 -15.38 -16.81 1.43
CA SER A 134 -16.61 -17.38 1.95
C SER A 134 -16.25 -18.21 3.17
N HIS A 135 -16.56 -17.70 4.37
CA HIS A 135 -16.67 -18.53 5.55
C HIS A 135 -17.80 -19.52 5.31
N GLN A 136 -17.43 -20.75 4.91
CA GLN A 136 -18.24 -21.92 5.20
C GLN A 136 -18.07 -22.21 6.69
N ALA A 137 -19.16 -22.03 7.43
CA ALA A 137 -19.48 -22.75 8.65
C ALA A 137 -20.83 -23.44 8.42
#